data_AF-A0A2T6KA48-F1
#
_entry.id   AF-A0A2T6KA48-F1
#
_cell.length_a   1.000
_cell.length_b   1.000
_cell.length_c   1.000
_cell.angle_alpha   90.00
_cell.angle_beta   90.00
_cell.angle_gamma   90.00
#
_symmetry.space_group_name_H-M   'P 1'
#
loop_
_entity.id
_entity.type
_entity.pdbx_description
1 polymer ?
#
loop_
_entity_poly.entity_id
_entity_poly.type
_entity_poly.pdbx_seq_one_letter_code
_entity_poly.pdbx_strand_id
1 'polypeptide(L)' 'MENNQNTQGFTASGTNIAEVKRNNENSGLTYNEVKEILAKRTGNPDPGSYSQTDIKNVQNKY' A
#
# COMPACT_ATOMS: atom_id res chain seq x y z
N MET A 1 -36.02 15.58 -0.24
CA MET A 1 -35.40 15.23 1.05
C MET A 1 -34.75 13.88 0.86
N GLU A 2 -33.43 13.82 0.68
CA GLU A 2 -32.69 12.59 0.39
C GLU A 2 -32.12 12.02 1.69
N ASN A 3 -32.45 10.75 1.97
CA ASN A 3 -32.16 10.08 3.22
C ASN A 3 -30.69 9.68 3.28
N ASN A 4 -29.87 10.51 3.93
CA ASN A 4 -28.51 10.21 4.40
C ASN A 4 -28.56 9.18 5.56
N GLN A 5 -29.00 7.96 5.28
CA GLN A 5 -29.04 6.87 6.25
C GLN A 5 -27.96 5.84 5.93
N ASN A 6 -26.79 6.07 6.50
CA ASN A 6 -26.03 5.04 7.21
C ASN A 6 -25.76 3.72 6.44
N THR A 7 -24.80 3.76 5.52
CA THR A 7 -24.01 2.59 5.11
C THR A 7 -22.66 2.59 5.84
N GLN A 8 -22.63 2.74 7.17
CA GLN A 8 -21.43 3.01 7.99
C GLN A 8 -20.28 1.97 7.89
N GLY A 9 -20.40 0.94 7.04
CA GLY A 9 -19.36 -0.07 6.82
C GLY A 9 -19.16 -0.50 5.37
N PHE A 10 -19.88 0.07 4.39
CA PHE A 10 -19.76 -0.31 2.97
C PHE A 10 -19.49 0.90 2.09
N THR A 11 -18.62 0.74 1.09
CA THR A 11 -18.38 1.78 0.07
C THR A 11 -19.53 1.83 -0.94
N ALA A 12 -19.59 2.88 -1.76
CA ALA A 12 -20.57 2.99 -2.85
C ALA A 12 -20.51 1.81 -3.86
N SER A 13 -19.33 1.17 -3.98
CA SER A 13 -19.13 -0.03 -4.79
C SER A 13 -19.50 -1.33 -4.07
N GLY A 14 -20.07 -1.26 -2.85
CA GLY A 14 -20.45 -2.42 -2.05
C GLY A 14 -19.30 -3.09 -1.30
N THR A 15 -18.13 -2.44 -1.18
CA THR A 15 -16.98 -3.03 -0.48
C THR A 15 -17.14 -2.95 1.02
N ASN A 16 -17.02 -4.07 1.73
CA ASN A 16 -17.03 -4.12 3.19
C ASN A 16 -15.72 -3.56 3.78
N ILE A 17 -15.80 -2.42 4.45
CA ILE A 17 -14.66 -1.70 5.04
C ILE A 17 -14.05 -2.49 6.21
N ALA A 18 -14.87 -3.17 7.02
CA ALA A 18 -14.38 -3.92 8.18
C ALA A 18 -13.58 -5.16 7.75
N GLU A 19 -14.05 -5.85 6.72
CA GLU A 19 -13.35 -7.00 6.14
C GLU A 19 -12.00 -6.59 5.53
N VAL A 20 -11.98 -5.47 4.79
CA VAL A 20 -10.73 -4.93 4.21
C VAL A 20 -9.72 -4.57 5.30
N LYS A 21 -10.15 -3.93 6.39
CA LYS A 21 -9.26 -3.61 7.52
C LYS A 21 -8.67 -4.86 8.15
N ARG A 22 -9.50 -5.87 8.45
CA ARG A 22 -9.05 -7.16 9.00
C ARG A 22 -8.07 -7.85 8.05
N ASN A 23 -8.32 -7.83 6.75
CA ASN A 23 -7.43 -8.46 5.78
C ASN A 23 -6.11 -7.69 5.68
N ASN A 24 -6.13 -6.35 5.74
CA ASN A 24 -4.92 -5.53 5.75
C ASN A 24 -4.05 -5.78 6.99
N GLU A 25 -4.67 -5.93 8.17
CA GLU A 25 -3.98 -6.32 9.42
C GLU A 25 -3.31 -7.70 9.31
N ASN A 26 -3.86 -8.60 8.49
CA ASN A 26 -3.32 -9.95 8.24
C ASN A 26 -2.45 -10.05 6.98
N SER A 27 -2.21 -8.95 6.25
CA SER A 27 -1.49 -8.98 4.95
C SER A 27 0.03 -8.92 5.08
N GLY A 28 0.57 -8.96 6.30
CA GLY A 28 2.00 -8.93 6.57
C GLY A 28 2.51 -7.52 6.88
N LEU A 29 3.80 -7.29 6.62
CA LEU A 29 4.47 -6.05 7.01
C LEU A 29 3.94 -4.86 6.22
N THR A 30 3.69 -3.77 6.92
CA THR A 30 3.37 -2.49 6.31
C THR A 30 4.57 -1.94 5.55
N TYR A 31 4.31 -1.02 4.60
CA TYR A 31 5.35 -0.32 3.85
C TYR A 31 6.44 0.28 4.76
N ASN A 32 6.04 0.90 5.87
CA ASN A 32 6.97 1.52 6.82
C ASN A 32 7.82 0.46 7.54
N GLU A 33 7.23 -0.66 7.93
CA GLU A 33 7.98 -1.75 8.57
C GLU A 33 8.98 -2.40 7.59
N VAL A 34 8.57 -2.63 6.35
CA VAL A 34 9.48 -3.13 5.30
C VAL A 34 10.63 -2.13 5.08
N LYS A 35 10.31 -0.84 5.00
CA LYS A 35 11.30 0.23 4.83
C LYS A 35 12.30 0.25 5.99
N GLU A 36 11.85 0.11 7.23
CA GLU A 36 12.74 0.03 8.39
C GLU A 36 13.62 -1.22 8.38
N ILE A 37 13.06 -2.38 8.01
CA ILE A 37 13.83 -3.63 7.92
C ILE A 37 14.90 -3.51 6.85
N LEU A 38 14.56 -2.95 5.69
CA LEU A 38 15.52 -2.72 4.60
C LEU A 38 16.62 -1.76 5.05
N ALA A 39 16.28 -0.62 5.67
CA ALA A 39 17.25 0.32 6.21
C ALA A 39 18.19 -0.33 7.24
N LYS A 40 17.65 -1.15 8.15
CA LYS A 40 18.42 -1.90 9.16
C LYS A 40 19.35 -2.94 8.53
N ARG A 41 18.91 -3.64 7.48
CA ARG A 41 19.67 -4.73 6.84
C ARG A 41 20.72 -4.22 5.85
N THR A 42 20.46 -3.14 5.13
CA THR A 42 21.36 -2.63 4.08
C THR A 42 22.24 -1.47 4.55
N GLY A 43 22.08 -1.00 5.79
CA GLY A 43 22.91 0.05 6.39
C GLY A 43 22.74 1.44 5.75
N ASN A 44 21.78 1.62 4.84
CA ASN A 44 21.49 2.89 4.19
C ASN A 44 20.04 3.31 4.49
N PRO A 45 19.80 4.35 5.31
CA PRO A 45 18.47 4.81 5.67
C PRO A 45 17.76 5.59 4.56
N ASP A 46 18.38 5.75 3.38
CA ASP A 46 17.86 6.62 2.33
C ASP A 46 16.76 5.95 1.46
N PRO A 47 15.47 6.33 1.60
CA PRO A 47 14.37 5.79 0.80
C PRO A 47 14.51 6.02 -0.71
N GLY A 48 15.34 6.97 -1.14
CA GLY A 48 15.53 7.29 -2.55
C GLY A 48 16.27 6.20 -3.34
N SER A 49 16.97 5.27 -2.66
CA SER A 49 17.82 4.29 -3.33
C SER A 49 17.12 2.98 -3.73
N TYR A 50 15.88 2.74 -3.28
CA TYR A 50 15.19 1.45 -3.49
C TYR A 50 14.35 1.39 -4.77
N SER A 51 14.21 2.50 -5.51
CA SER A 51 13.51 2.54 -6.80
C SER A 51 14.45 2.96 -7.92
N GLN A 52 15.43 2.11 -8.21
CA GLN A 52 16.11 2.14 -9.50
C GLN A 52 15.28 1.32 -10.50
N THR A 53 14.01 1.70 -10.71
CA THR A 53 13.40 1.36 -12.00
C THR A 53 14.06 2.29 -13.00
N ASP A 54 15.17 1.84 -13.59
CA ASP A 54 15.78 2.50 -14.73
C ASP A 54 14.73 2.54 -15.86
N ILE A 55 14.00 3.65 -15.97
CA ILE A 55 12.98 3.87 -16.99
C ILE A 55 13.60 3.70 -18.40
N LYS A 56 14.91 3.93 -18.51
CA LYS A 56 15.72 3.65 -19.71
C LYS A 56 15.69 2.18 -20.14
N ASN A 57 15.61 1.23 -19.20
CA ASN A 57 15.56 -0.21 -19.50
C ASN A 57 14.15 -0.69 -19.87
N VAL A 58 13.10 0.06 -19.50
CA VAL A 58 11.70 -0.28 -19.84
C VAL A 58 11.38 0.11 -21.30
N GLN A 59 12.00 1.18 -21.81
CA GLN A 59 11.75 1.68 -23.17
C GLN A 59 12.34 0.81 -24.28
N ASN A 60 13.22 -0.15 -23.97
CA ASN A 60 13.87 -0.98 -24.99
C ASN A 60 13.19 -2.35 -25.21
N LYS A 61 11.99 -2.55 -24.66
CA LYS A 61 11.21 -3.80 -24.77
C LYS A 61 9.93 -3.69 -25.62
N TYR A 62 9.66 -2.53 -26.22
CA TYR A 62 8.54 -2.35 -27.16
C TYR A 62 9.00 -1.64 -28.42
#